data_AF-A0A7V9G438-F1
#
_entry.id   AF-A0A7V9G438-F1
#
_cell.length_a   1.000
_cell.length_b   1.000
_cell.length_c   1.000
_cell.angle_alpha   90.00
_cell.angle_beta   90.00
_cell.angle_gamma   90.00
#
_symmetry.space_group_name_H-M   'P 1'
#
loop_
_entity.id
_entity.type
_entity.pdbx_description
1 polymer ?
#
loop_
_entity_poly.entity_id
_entity_poly.type
_entity_poly.pdbx_seq_one_letter_code
_entity_poly.pdbx_strand_id
1 'polypeptide(L)' 'RAPTVAPGRPVTVEAHLLDHAGDCYGERIALDFVARLRDEQRFASIDDLKDQIARDVEAVRRMGD' A
#
# COMPACT_ATOMS: atom_id res chain seq x y z
N ARG A 1 -9.17 15.68 2.74
CA ARG A 1 -7.86 15.06 3.04
C ARG A 1 -6.78 16.06 2.66
N ALA A 2 -5.92 16.46 3.59
CA ALA A 2 -4.76 17.31 3.29
C ALA A 2 -3.73 16.49 2.46
N PRO A 3 -2.97 17.12 1.55
CA PRO A 3 -1.94 16.41 0.80
C PRO A 3 -0.89 15.84 1.77
N THR A 4 -0.60 14.54 1.65
CA THR A 4 0.40 13.86 2.47
C THR A 4 1.81 14.41 2.18
N VAL A 5 2.01 14.94 0.97
CA VAL A 5 3.17 15.73 0.56
C VAL A 5 2.94 17.21 0.85
N ALA A 6 3.14 17.61 2.11
CA ALA A 6 3.33 19.01 2.48
C ALA A 6 4.82 19.27 2.72
N PRO A 7 5.37 20.46 2.38
CA PRO A 7 6.75 20.81 2.71
C PRO A 7 7.01 20.61 4.21
N GLY A 8 8.03 19.82 4.55
CA GLY A 8 8.39 19.51 5.94
C GLY A 8 7.68 18.30 6.56
N ARG A 9 6.79 17.60 5.83
CA ARG A 9 6.28 16.28 6.27
C ARG A 9 7.21 15.15 5.85
N PRO A 10 7.53 14.20 6.73
CA PRO A 10 8.29 13.01 6.37
C PRO A 10 7.49 12.20 5.35
N VAL A 11 8.20 11.63 4.37
CA VAL A 11 7.62 10.63 3.46
C VAL A 11 7.23 9.41 4.29
N THR A 12 5.97 9.03 4.25
CA THR A 12 5.44 7.85 4.93
C THR A 12 5.23 6.73 3.92
N VAL A 13 5.63 5.51 4.27
CA VAL A 13 5.30 4.30 3.52
C VAL A 13 4.31 3.50 4.35
N GLU A 14 3.15 3.20 3.78
CA GLU A 14 2.17 2.28 4.35
C GLU A 14 2.22 0.99 3.52
N ALA A 15 2.44 -0.14 4.18
CA ALA A 15 2.55 -1.45 3.54
C ALA A 15 1.48 -2.40 4.09
N HIS A 16 0.77 -3.07 3.18
CA HIS A 16 -0.12 -4.18 3.53
C HIS A 16 0.64 -5.50 3.33
N LEU A 17 0.97 -6.17 4.42
CA LEU A 17 1.68 -7.44 4.39
C LEU A 17 0.72 -8.57 4.01
N LEU A 18 0.94 -9.20 2.86
CA LEU A 18 0.12 -10.33 2.40
C LEU A 18 0.39 -11.57 3.26
N ASP A 19 -0.67 -12.31 3.56
CA ASP A 19 -0.63 -13.59 4.30
C ASP A 19 0.03 -13.52 5.69
N HIS A 20 0.21 -12.31 6.22
CA HIS A 20 0.73 -12.06 7.56
C HIS A 20 -0.42 -11.82 8.54
N ALA A 21 -0.37 -12.47 9.70
CA ALA A 21 -1.28 -12.25 10.80
C ALA A 21 -0.52 -11.72 12.01
N GLY A 22 -0.98 -10.60 12.56
CA GLY A 22 -0.38 -9.94 13.72
C GLY A 22 0.13 -8.52 13.42
N ASP A 23 0.64 -7.88 14.45
CA ASP A 23 1.20 -6.54 14.38
C ASP A 23 2.73 -6.58 14.37
N CYS A 24 3.35 -5.68 13.62
CA CYS A 24 4.81 -5.50 13.60
C CYS A 24 5.28 -4.26 14.38
N TYR A 25 4.50 -3.80 15.38
CA TYR A 25 4.86 -2.62 16.16
C TYR A 25 6.14 -2.86 16.97
N GLY A 26 7.08 -1.90 16.91
CA GLY A 26 8.36 -1.98 17.61
C GLY A 26 9.42 -2.83 16.89
N GLU A 27 9.03 -3.55 15.84
CA GLU A 27 9.93 -4.36 15.04
C GLU A 27 10.66 -3.54 13.97
N ARG A 28 11.87 -3.98 13.61
CA ARG A 28 12.59 -3.44 12.46
C ARG A 28 12.18 -4.20 11.20
N ILE A 29 11.63 -3.48 10.23
CA ILE A 29 11.20 -4.01 8.94
C ILE A 29 12.08 -3.42 7.84
N ALA A 30 12.51 -4.25 6.89
CA ALA A 30 13.14 -3.82 5.65
C ALA A 30 12.14 -4.00 4.49
N LEU A 31 12.14 -3.08 3.53
CA LEU A 31 11.27 -3.10 2.36
C LEU A 31 12.11 -2.93 1.10
N ASP A 32 11.89 -3.81 0.13
CA ASP A 32 12.46 -3.70 -1.21
C ASP A 32 11.34 -3.42 -2.22
N PHE A 33 11.53 -2.39 -3.06
CA PHE A 33 10.60 -2.07 -4.13
C PHE A 33 10.90 -2.93 -5.36
N VAL A 34 10.06 -3.94 -5.60
CA VAL A 34 10.27 -4.91 -6.69
C VAL A 34 9.66 -4.46 -8.02
N ALA A 35 8.49 -3.84 -7.99
CA ALA A 35 7.78 -3.39 -9.19
C ALA A 35 6.78 -2.27 -8.85
N ARG A 36 6.55 -1.37 -9.81
CA ARG A 36 5.49 -0.37 -9.73
C ARG A 36 4.21 -0.93 -10.35
N LEU A 37 3.15 -1.04 -9.54
CA LEU A 37 1.87 -1.58 -10.01
C LEU A 37 0.98 -0.53 -10.68
N ARG A 38 0.87 0.66 -10.09
CA ARG A 38 0.03 1.77 -10.60
C ARG A 38 0.41 3.11 -9.97
N ASP A 39 -0.13 4.19 -10.51
CA ASP A 39 -0.14 5.51 -9.88
C ASP A 39 -1.14 5.61 -8.71
N GLU A 40 -0.97 6.66 -7.91
CA GLU A 40 -1.98 7.10 -6.95
C GLU A 40 -3.27 7.54 -7.67
N GLN A 41 -4.42 7.24 -7.05
CA GLN A 41 -5.72 7.60 -7.59
C GLN A 41 -6.66 8.06 -6.48
N ARG A 42 -7.61 8.92 -6.83
CA ARG A 42 -8.70 9.32 -5.93
C ARG A 42 -9.87 8.38 -6.17
N PHE A 43 -10.50 7.95 -5.08
CA PHE A 43 -11.70 7.12 -5.11
C PHE A 43 -12.92 7.95 -4.71
N ALA A 44 -14.06 7.67 -5.33
CA ALA A 44 -15.32 8.36 -5.04
C ALA A 44 -15.97 7.83 -3.75
N SER A 45 -15.71 6.57 -3.39
CA SER A 45 -16.21 5.93 -2.18
C SER A 45 -15.16 5.05 -1.49
N ILE A 46 -15.47 4.61 -0.27
CA ILE A 46 -14.67 3.63 0.47
C ILE A 46 -14.71 2.26 -0.21
N ASP A 47 -15.85 1.89 -0.81
CA ASP A 47 -16.01 0.61 -1.49
C ASP A 47 -15.15 0.56 -2.77
N ASP A 48 -15.07 1.66 -3.53
CA ASP A 48 -14.17 1.73 -4.69
C ASP A 48 -12.69 1.53 -4.30
N LEU A 49 -12.29 2.10 -3.15
CA LEU A 49 -10.94 1.92 -2.61
C LEU A 49 -10.69 0.45 -2.23
N LYS A 50 -11.64 -0.19 -1.53
CA LYS A 50 -11.55 -1.60 -1.14
C LYS A 50 -11.42 -2.51 -2.36
N ASP A 51 -12.27 -2.29 -3.37
CA ASP A 51 -12.25 -3.06 -4.61
C ASP A 51 -10.91 -2.91 -5.32
N GLN A 52 -10.34 -1.70 -5.36
CA GLN A 52 -9.04 -1.51 -5.96
C GLN A 52 -7.92 -2.19 -5.17
N ILE A 53 -7.95 -2.14 -3.83
CA ILE A 53 -6.98 -2.87 -3.00
C ILE A 53 -7.06 -4.37 -3.29
N ALA A 54 -8.25 -4.95 -3.43
CA ALA A 54 -8.41 -6.37 -3.78
C ALA A 54 -7.76 -6.70 -5.13
N ARG A 55 -7.99 -5.88 -6.16
CA ARG A 55 -7.34 -6.04 -7.48
C ARG A 55 -5.82 -5.91 -7.40
N ASP A 56 -5.32 -4.98 -6.57
CA ASP A 56 -3.89 -4.78 -6.38
C ASP A 56 -3.25 -6.03 -5.75
N VAL A 57 -3.90 -6.63 -4.75
CA VAL A 57 -3.46 -7.89 -4.13
C VAL A 57 -3.42 -9.04 -5.14
N GLU A 58 -4.48 -9.22 -5.93
CA GLU A 58 -4.52 -10.26 -6.97
C GLU A 58 -3.42 -10.07 -8.02
N ALA A 59 -3.14 -8.83 -8.42
CA ALA A 59 -2.10 -8.53 -9.40
C ALA A 59 -0.70 -8.85 -8.84
N VAL A 60 -0.42 -8.51 -7.58
CA VAL A 60 0.84 -8.87 -6.92
C VAL A 60 1.00 -10.39 -6.80
N ARG A 61 -0.07 -11.12 -6.46
CA ARG A 61 -0.02 -12.59 -6.41
C ARG A 61 0.38 -13.20 -7.76
N ARG A 62 -0.18 -12.69 -8.87
CA ARG A 62 0.19 -13.14 -10.23
C ARG A 62 1.61 -12.77 -10.67
N MET A 63 2.28 -11.85 -9.98
CA MET A 63 3.69 -11.51 -10.25
C MET A 63 4.67 -12.41 -9.50
N GLY A 64 4.23 -13.07 -8.44
CA GLY A 64 5.04 -13.97 -7.61
C GLY A 64 5.04 -15.43 -8.07
N ASP A 65 4.17 -15.78 -9.01
CA ASP A 65 4.22 -17.03 -9.80
C ASP A 65 5.28 -16.91 -10.92
#